data_AF-A0A372RK17-F1
#
_entry.id   AF-A0A372RK17-F1
#
_cell.length_a   1.000
_cell.length_b   1.000
_cell.length_c   1.000
_cell.angle_alpha   90.00
_cell.angle_beta   90.00
_cell.angle_gamma   90.00
#
_symmetry.space_group_name_H-M   'P 1'
#
loop_
_entity.id
_entity.type
_entity.pdbx_description
1 polymer ?
#
loop_
_entity_poly.entity_id
_entity_poly.type
_entity_poly.pdbx_seq_one_letter_code
_entity_poly.pdbx_strand_id
1 'polypeptide(L)'
;MYLHNGSIKIYEVPSFPHAATIGRITGLMNVWNNQDFEYGTDAKMTLSQNTERESDAYVLPIHRPRPQQGAPAADDLGNAYPTMIVEVGYAQSFPDLHRTASLYFDPQTTIQIVLCIKIFTVRADNTIALTASLYLRTSPTPLIPTRVISFGTADIDTNIVNYINSIGVLPGNLIGVGFTDPNNNNNNYPPCNAANIPTYLLNIPGPELFNGVPANLRPVGFAAGFNLDLWELQVVIRRKLNI
;
A
#
# COMPACT_ATOMS: atom_id res chain seq x y z
N MET A 1 8.40 -0.36 15.23
CA MET A 1 9.78 0.18 15.46
C MET A 1 10.74 -0.68 14.66
N TYR A 2 11.85 -0.18 14.11
CA TYR A 2 12.68 -1.04 13.27
C TYR A 2 14.19 -0.75 13.23
N LEU A 3 14.97 -1.70 12.74
CA LEU A 3 16.42 -1.62 12.63
C LEU A 3 16.80 -1.24 11.19
N HIS A 4 17.61 -0.20 11.02
CA HIS A 4 18.09 0.21 9.71
C HIS A 4 19.55 0.58 9.77
N ASN A 5 20.39 -0.15 9.04
CA ASN A 5 21.84 0.01 9.04
C ASN A 5 22.41 0.06 10.47
N GLY A 6 21.95 -0.86 11.33
CA GLY A 6 22.41 -0.95 12.72
C GLY A 6 21.85 0.10 13.68
N SER A 7 20.95 0.99 13.24
CA SER A 7 20.31 2.01 14.08
C SER A 7 18.83 1.70 14.31
N ILE A 8 18.35 1.85 15.54
CA ILE A 8 16.92 1.75 15.87
C ILE A 8 16.21 3.03 15.43
N LYS A 9 15.11 2.87 14.70
CA LYS A 9 14.22 3.96 14.26
C LYS A 9 12.79 3.71 14.71
N ILE A 10 12.16 4.75 15.24
CA ILE A 10 10.74 4.77 15.60
C ILE A 10 10.08 5.83 14.71
N TYR A 11 9.13 5.41 13.88
CA TYR A 11 8.52 6.31 12.91
C TYR A 11 7.11 6.75 13.28
N GLU A 12 6.35 5.92 14.01
CA GLU A 12 4.99 6.26 14.44
C GLU A 12 4.57 5.38 15.62
N VAL A 13 3.69 5.92 16.47
CA VAL A 13 2.89 5.14 17.43
C VAL A 13 1.49 5.03 16.82
N PRO A 14 0.97 3.82 16.54
CA PRO A 14 -0.28 3.66 15.81
C PRO A 14 -1.45 4.41 16.46
N SER A 15 -2.07 5.29 15.68
CA SER A 15 -3.31 5.98 16.06
C SER A 15 -4.55 5.16 15.68
N PHE A 16 -5.72 5.48 16.23
CA PHE A 16 -6.98 4.83 15.83
C PHE A 16 -7.30 4.89 14.32
N PRO A 17 -7.15 6.02 13.60
CA PRO A 17 -7.36 6.04 12.16
C PRO A 17 -6.34 5.18 11.40
N HIS A 18 -5.09 5.13 11.86
CA HIS A 18 -4.07 4.23 11.33
C HIS A 18 -4.50 2.76 11.45
N ALA A 19 -4.77 2.29 12.68
CA ALA A 19 -5.12 0.90 12.93
C ALA A 19 -6.44 0.48 12.24
N ALA A 20 -7.43 1.37 12.20
CA ALA A 20 -8.70 1.07 11.55
C ALA A 20 -8.59 1.00 10.02
N THR A 21 -7.65 1.76 9.42
CA THR A 21 -7.35 1.67 7.98
C THR A 21 -6.78 0.31 7.63
N ILE A 22 -5.79 -0.16 8.41
CA ILE A 22 -5.19 -1.49 8.24
C ILE A 22 -6.26 -2.57 8.34
N GLY A 23 -7.05 -2.55 9.43
CA GLY A 23 -8.12 -3.53 9.66
C GLY A 23 -9.19 -3.52 8.57
N ARG A 24 -9.46 -2.37 7.94
CA ARG A 24 -10.39 -2.31 6.79
C ARG A 24 -9.77 -2.92 5.54
N ILE A 25 -8.51 -2.64 5.23
CA ILE A 25 -7.82 -3.22 4.06
C ILE A 25 -7.78 -4.75 4.20
N THR A 26 -7.28 -5.26 5.32
CA THR A 26 -7.16 -6.71 5.56
C THR A 26 -8.54 -7.37 5.61
N GLY A 27 -9.54 -6.73 6.21
CA GLY A 27 -10.92 -7.24 6.23
C GLY A 27 -11.54 -7.36 4.84
N LEU A 28 -11.38 -6.34 3.98
CA LEU A 28 -11.90 -6.38 2.60
C LEU A 28 -11.19 -7.46 1.77
N MET A 29 -9.86 -7.58 1.90
CA MET A 29 -9.11 -8.62 1.20
C MET A 29 -9.47 -10.02 1.71
N ASN A 30 -9.68 -10.20 3.01
CA ASN A 30 -10.10 -11.48 3.58
C ASN A 30 -11.48 -11.91 3.04
N VAL A 31 -12.43 -10.98 2.93
CA VAL A 31 -13.73 -11.24 2.29
C VAL A 31 -13.56 -11.62 0.82
N TRP A 32 -12.63 -10.98 0.11
CA TRP A 32 -12.34 -11.30 -1.28
C TRP A 32 -11.71 -12.69 -1.43
N ASN A 33 -10.71 -13.03 -0.62
CA ASN A 33 -10.02 -14.30 -0.70
C ASN A 33 -9.33 -14.70 0.62
N ASN A 34 -10.02 -15.50 1.44
CA ASN A 34 -9.44 -16.11 2.65
C ASN A 34 -8.93 -17.55 2.42
N GLN A 35 -9.05 -18.08 1.20
CA GLN A 35 -8.67 -19.45 0.89
C GLN A 35 -7.23 -19.57 0.41
N ASP A 36 -6.72 -18.55 -0.29
CA ASP A 36 -5.40 -18.56 -0.90
C ASP A 36 -4.37 -17.66 -0.19
N PHE A 37 -4.82 -16.82 0.76
CA PHE A 37 -3.97 -15.84 1.43
C PHE A 37 -4.10 -15.86 2.95
N GLU A 38 -2.96 -15.69 3.60
CA GLU A 38 -2.83 -15.29 4.99
C GLU A 38 -2.65 -13.77 5.08
N TYR A 39 -3.27 -13.20 6.11
CA TYR A 39 -3.22 -11.78 6.42
C TYR A 39 -2.72 -11.63 7.84
N GLY A 40 -1.73 -10.77 8.06
CA GLY A 40 -1.23 -10.48 9.39
C GLY A 40 -0.72 -9.06 9.52
N THR A 41 -0.42 -8.69 10.76
CA THR A 41 0.16 -7.41 11.16
C THR A 41 1.45 -7.67 11.92
N ASP A 42 2.27 -6.63 12.08
CA ASP A 42 3.38 -6.60 13.05
C ASP A 42 4.43 -7.72 12.84
N ALA A 43 4.53 -8.26 11.62
CA ALA A 43 5.56 -9.23 11.28
C ALA A 43 6.90 -8.53 11.05
N LYS A 44 7.87 -8.84 11.91
CA LYS A 44 9.26 -8.42 11.74
C LYS A 44 9.92 -9.26 10.65
N MET A 45 10.38 -8.60 9.59
CA MET A 45 11.10 -9.22 8.48
C MET A 45 12.52 -8.71 8.38
N THR A 46 13.47 -9.59 8.11
CA THR A 46 14.83 -9.22 7.67
C THR A 46 14.73 -8.71 6.24
N LEU A 47 15.17 -7.49 5.95
CA LEU A 47 15.10 -6.90 4.61
C LEU A 47 16.47 -6.87 3.93
N SER A 48 17.53 -6.69 4.73
CA SER A 48 18.91 -6.83 4.29
C SER A 48 19.84 -7.01 5.49
N GLN A 49 21.16 -7.07 5.26
CA GLN A 49 22.12 -7.13 6.36
C GLN A 49 21.94 -5.92 7.30
N ASN A 50 21.72 -6.19 8.59
CA ASN A 50 21.48 -5.18 9.63
C ASN A 50 20.26 -4.26 9.36
N THR A 51 19.31 -4.71 8.54
CA THR A 51 18.04 -4.03 8.31
C THR A 51 16.91 -5.01 8.50
N GLU A 52 16.07 -4.73 9.48
CA GLU A 52 14.85 -5.48 9.75
C GLU A 52 13.71 -4.49 9.86
N ARG A 53 12.52 -4.86 9.41
CA ARG A 53 11.35 -4.00 9.51
C ARG A 53 10.09 -4.77 9.82
N GLU A 54 9.32 -4.19 10.72
CA GLU A 54 7.95 -4.56 11.04
C GLU A 54 7.03 -3.81 10.08
N SER A 55 6.28 -4.54 9.26
CA SER A 55 5.24 -3.94 8.42
C SER A 55 3.95 -3.73 9.21
N ASP A 56 3.18 -2.70 8.87
CA ASP A 56 1.86 -2.49 9.46
C ASP A 56 0.89 -3.66 9.14
N ALA A 57 0.91 -4.14 7.89
CA ALA A 57 0.26 -5.40 7.51
C ALA A 57 0.91 -6.06 6.30
N TYR A 58 0.65 -7.35 6.14
CA TYR A 58 1.13 -8.14 5.02
C TYR A 58 0.05 -9.07 4.45
N VAL A 59 0.27 -9.48 3.20
CA VAL A 59 -0.51 -10.52 2.51
C VAL A 59 0.46 -11.57 1.98
N LEU A 60 0.27 -12.82 2.42
CA LEU A 60 1.13 -13.96 2.09
C LEU A 60 0.29 -15.05 1.40
N PRO A 61 0.63 -15.50 0.19
CA PRO A 61 -0.05 -16.65 -0.41
C PRO A 61 0.26 -17.94 0.36
N ILE A 62 -0.79 -18.68 0.74
CA ILE A 62 -0.67 -19.91 1.54
C ILE A 62 0.14 -20.99 0.80
N HIS A 63 0.02 -21.01 -0.53
CA HIS A 63 0.70 -21.99 -1.38
C HIS A 63 2.08 -21.55 -1.86
N ARG A 64 2.65 -20.47 -1.30
CA ARG A 64 4.02 -20.05 -1.60
C ARG A 64 5.01 -21.02 -0.92
N PRO A 65 5.91 -21.69 -1.67
CA PRO A 65 6.90 -22.57 -1.07
C PRO A 65 7.86 -21.79 -0.17
N ARG A 66 8.33 -22.44 0.90
CA ARG A 66 9.44 -21.90 1.69
C ARG A 66 10.69 -21.75 0.80
N PRO A 67 11.50 -20.70 1.04
CA PRO A 67 12.80 -20.56 0.37
C PRO A 67 13.65 -21.81 0.60
N GLN A 68 14.43 -22.19 -0.41
CA GLN A 68 15.42 -23.25 -0.27
C GLN A 68 16.51 -22.84 0.72
N GLN A 69 17.19 -23.82 1.33
CA GLN A 69 18.29 -23.54 2.23
C GLN A 69 19.36 -22.67 1.54
N GLY A 70 19.75 -21.58 2.19
CA GLY A 70 20.71 -20.61 1.66
C GLY A 70 20.11 -19.52 0.75
N ALA A 71 18.83 -19.62 0.37
CA ALA A 71 18.10 -18.52 -0.25
C ALA A 71 17.63 -17.52 0.82
N PRO A 72 17.45 -16.23 0.47
CA PRO A 72 16.89 -15.25 1.41
C PRO A 72 15.52 -15.67 1.92
N ALA A 73 15.33 -15.53 3.24
CA ALA A 73 14.08 -15.77 3.94
C ALA A 73 13.65 -14.50 4.69
N ALA A 74 12.35 -14.41 4.97
CA ALA A 74 11.79 -13.27 5.68
C ALA A 74 12.23 -13.21 7.15
N ASP A 75 12.49 -14.37 7.74
CA ASP A 75 12.84 -14.52 9.15
C ASP A 75 13.73 -15.76 9.39
N ASP A 76 14.19 -15.92 10.64
CA ASP A 76 15.02 -17.04 11.09
C ASP A 76 14.29 -18.39 11.09
N LEU A 77 12.97 -18.39 10.89
CA LEU A 77 12.15 -19.60 10.75
C LEU A 77 12.17 -20.12 9.31
N GLY A 78 12.77 -19.38 8.37
CA GLY A 78 12.82 -19.75 6.96
C GLY A 78 11.50 -19.51 6.23
N ASN A 79 10.68 -18.55 6.69
CA ASN A 79 9.44 -18.22 6.01
C ASN A 79 9.71 -17.46 4.70
N ALA A 80 8.83 -17.66 3.72
CA ALA A 80 8.85 -16.85 2.51
C ALA A 80 8.42 -15.41 2.85
N TYR A 81 8.94 -14.42 2.13
CA TYR A 81 8.40 -13.06 2.23
C TYR A 81 6.92 -13.06 1.80
N PRO A 82 6.09 -12.18 2.38
CA PRO A 82 4.78 -11.86 1.82
C PRO A 82 4.92 -11.33 0.38
N THR A 83 3.88 -11.44 -0.43
CA THR A 83 3.87 -10.84 -1.77
C THR A 83 3.48 -9.38 -1.73
N MET A 84 2.72 -8.97 -0.73
CA MET A 84 2.30 -7.58 -0.55
C MET A 84 2.53 -7.10 0.88
N ILE A 85 3.00 -5.86 0.99
CA ILE A 85 3.08 -5.10 2.24
C ILE A 85 2.13 -3.91 2.18
N VAL A 86 1.49 -3.60 3.30
CA VAL A 86 0.69 -2.41 3.52
C VAL A 86 1.37 -1.56 4.58
N GLU A 87 1.48 -0.26 4.32
CA GLU A 87 1.98 0.75 5.25
C GLU A 87 0.98 1.91 5.32
N VAL A 88 0.66 2.38 6.51
CA VAL A 88 -0.28 3.47 6.75
C VAL A 88 0.41 4.57 7.54
N GLY A 89 0.59 5.75 6.96
CA GLY A 89 1.20 6.88 7.67
C GLY A 89 0.17 7.92 8.11
N TYR A 90 -0.01 8.13 9.41
CA TYR A 90 -0.76 9.28 9.93
C TYR A 90 0.21 10.37 10.40
N ALA A 91 1.17 10.04 11.28
CA ALA A 91 2.25 10.94 11.65
C ALA A 91 3.41 10.91 10.63
N GLN A 92 3.70 9.74 10.05
CA GLN A 92 4.75 9.61 9.03
C GLN A 92 4.49 10.49 7.82
N SER A 93 5.55 11.11 7.28
CA SER A 93 5.44 11.92 6.06
C SER A 93 5.27 11.04 4.82
N PHE A 94 4.71 11.59 3.74
CA PHE A 94 4.66 10.89 2.45
C PHE A 94 6.07 10.48 1.95
N PRO A 95 7.11 11.33 2.04
CA PRO A 95 8.48 10.92 1.75
C PRO A 95 8.97 9.70 2.55
N ASP A 96 8.59 9.57 3.82
CA ASP A 96 9.02 8.42 4.65
C ASP A 96 8.31 7.12 4.26
N LEU A 97 7.02 7.18 3.92
CA LEU A 97 6.31 6.06 3.31
C LEU A 97 6.93 5.65 1.97
N HIS A 98 7.28 6.63 1.13
CA HIS A 98 7.94 6.37 -0.14
C HIS A 98 9.31 5.69 0.04
N ARG A 99 10.16 6.18 0.97
CA ARG A 99 11.44 5.54 1.30
C ARG A 99 11.27 4.14 1.88
N THR A 100 10.14 3.86 2.52
CA THR A 100 9.85 2.53 3.03
C THR A 100 9.70 1.52 1.89
N ALA A 101 9.09 1.92 0.76
CA ALA A 101 8.96 1.05 -0.41
C ALA A 101 10.32 0.57 -0.95
N SER A 102 11.37 1.41 -0.90
CA SER A 102 12.70 0.99 -1.35
C SER A 102 13.34 -0.07 -0.46
N LEU A 103 13.04 -0.07 0.85
CA LEU A 103 13.50 -1.12 1.76
C LEU A 103 12.85 -2.46 1.45
N TYR A 104 11.53 -2.46 1.21
CA TYR A 104 10.80 -3.68 0.85
C TYR A 104 11.12 -4.17 -0.55
N PHE A 105 11.67 -3.32 -1.42
CA PHE A 105 12.13 -3.69 -2.75
C PHE A 105 13.64 -3.95 -2.84
N ASP A 106 14.31 -4.11 -1.70
CA ASP A 106 15.70 -4.58 -1.67
C ASP A 106 15.84 -5.89 -2.49
N PRO A 107 16.94 -6.08 -3.24
CA PRO A 107 17.18 -7.30 -4.01
C PRO A 107 17.19 -8.59 -3.18
N GLN A 108 17.40 -8.52 -1.86
CA GLN A 108 17.36 -9.67 -0.96
C GLN A 108 15.93 -10.12 -0.61
N THR A 109 14.91 -9.34 -0.97
CA THR A 109 13.51 -9.65 -0.68
C THR A 109 12.76 -10.06 -1.94
N THR A 110 11.66 -10.80 -1.77
CA THR A 110 10.80 -11.25 -2.89
C THR A 110 9.40 -10.63 -2.88
N ILE A 111 9.23 -9.53 -2.13
CA ILE A 111 7.98 -8.77 -1.99
C ILE A 111 7.64 -8.10 -3.32
N GLN A 112 6.44 -8.27 -3.85
CA GLN A 112 6.07 -7.74 -5.16
C GLN A 112 5.32 -6.41 -5.10
N ILE A 113 4.56 -6.17 -4.04
CA ILE A 113 3.66 -5.03 -3.92
C ILE A 113 3.94 -4.29 -2.61
N VAL A 114 3.99 -2.97 -2.67
CA VAL A 114 3.88 -2.11 -1.49
C VAL A 114 2.70 -1.17 -1.71
N LEU A 115 1.74 -1.19 -0.81
CA LEU A 115 0.62 -0.25 -0.76
C LEU A 115 0.86 0.72 0.40
N CYS A 116 0.99 2.00 0.10
CA CYS A 116 1.08 3.04 1.11
C CYS A 116 -0.22 3.85 1.16
N ILE A 117 -0.82 3.97 2.34
CA ILE A 117 -1.91 4.92 2.60
C ILE A 117 -1.37 6.08 3.44
N LYS A 118 -1.43 7.29 2.90
CA LYS A 118 -1.11 8.50 3.69
C LYS A 118 -2.41 9.17 4.13
N ILE A 119 -2.53 9.35 5.45
CA ILE A 119 -3.58 10.12 6.10
C ILE A 119 -2.99 11.48 6.48
N PHE A 120 -3.51 12.56 5.91
CA PHE A 120 -3.03 13.92 6.20
C PHE A 120 -3.79 14.53 7.39
N THR A 121 -3.27 15.63 7.92
CA THR A 121 -3.93 16.38 9.00
C THR A 121 -5.30 16.88 8.55
N VAL A 122 -6.28 16.80 9.46
CA VAL A 122 -7.62 17.34 9.26
C VAL A 122 -7.54 18.86 9.13
N ARG A 123 -8.20 19.41 8.12
CA ARG A 123 -8.28 20.85 7.89
C ARG A 123 -9.31 21.50 8.81
N ALA A 124 -9.25 22.83 8.94
CA ALA A 124 -10.16 23.58 9.81
C ALA A 124 -11.65 23.45 9.41
N ASP A 125 -11.93 23.11 8.16
CA ASP A 125 -13.28 22.89 7.62
C ASP A 125 -13.75 21.42 7.73
N ASN A 126 -13.06 20.61 8.54
CA ASN A 126 -13.30 19.17 8.70
C ASN A 126 -13.13 18.34 7.42
N THR A 127 -12.46 18.87 6.40
CA THR A 127 -12.04 18.09 5.24
C THR A 127 -10.67 17.47 5.46
N ILE A 128 -10.36 16.42 4.68
CA ILE A 128 -9.10 15.70 4.79
C ILE A 128 -8.59 15.28 3.42
N ALA A 129 -7.30 15.43 3.18
CA ALA A 129 -6.62 14.79 2.05
C ALA A 129 -6.19 13.37 2.44
N LEU A 130 -6.28 12.43 1.50
CA LEU A 130 -5.83 11.04 1.66
C LEU A 130 -5.19 10.59 0.36
N THR A 131 -4.12 9.80 0.42
CA THR A 131 -3.54 9.18 -0.80
C THR A 131 -3.30 7.70 -0.64
N ALA A 132 -3.56 6.95 -1.71
CA ALA A 132 -3.13 5.57 -1.86
C ALA A 132 -2.05 5.52 -2.94
N SER A 133 -0.87 5.03 -2.61
CA SER A 133 0.26 4.86 -3.53
C SER A 133 0.58 3.38 -3.70
N LEU A 134 0.50 2.88 -4.92
CA LEU A 134 0.77 1.49 -5.26
C LEU A 134 2.14 1.38 -5.94
N TYR A 135 3.02 0.56 -5.39
CA TYR A 135 4.32 0.23 -5.96
C TYR A 135 4.33 -1.23 -6.37
N LEU A 136 4.90 -1.52 -7.55
CA LEU A 136 5.02 -2.87 -8.09
C LEU A 136 6.48 -3.16 -8.43
N ARG A 137 7.03 -4.26 -7.91
CA ARG A 137 8.41 -4.68 -8.21
C ARG A 137 8.63 -4.94 -9.70
N THR A 138 7.60 -5.44 -10.38
CA THR A 138 7.59 -5.76 -11.81
C THR A 138 7.57 -4.52 -12.71
N SER A 139 7.33 -3.33 -12.15
CA SER A 139 7.41 -2.06 -12.88
C SER A 139 8.83 -1.82 -13.40
N PRO A 140 9.01 -1.22 -14.60
CA PRO A 140 10.33 -0.76 -15.06
C PRO A 140 11.01 0.23 -14.10
N THR A 141 10.23 0.91 -13.27
CA THR A 141 10.69 1.83 -12.23
C THR A 141 10.06 1.46 -10.88
N PRO A 142 10.53 0.40 -10.19
CA PRO A 142 9.90 -0.14 -8.99
C PRO A 142 9.78 0.84 -7.83
N LEU A 143 10.71 1.80 -7.76
CA LEU A 143 10.73 2.83 -6.71
C LEU A 143 9.83 4.03 -7.03
N ILE A 144 9.14 4.03 -8.17
CA ILE A 144 8.14 5.05 -8.51
C ILE A 144 6.77 4.37 -8.42
N PRO A 145 5.80 4.91 -7.66
CA PRO A 145 4.48 4.31 -7.59
C PRO A 145 3.83 4.31 -8.98
N THR A 146 3.28 3.17 -9.36
CA THR A 146 2.58 2.99 -10.64
C THR A 146 1.22 3.67 -10.65
N ARG A 147 0.67 3.94 -9.46
CA ARG A 147 -0.57 4.69 -9.25
C ARG A 147 -0.51 5.44 -7.93
N VAL A 148 -0.96 6.69 -7.96
CA VAL A 148 -1.27 7.51 -6.78
C VAL A 148 -2.69 8.02 -6.92
N ILE A 149 -3.58 7.65 -6.00
CA ILE A 149 -4.98 8.10 -6.01
C ILE A 149 -5.22 8.99 -4.80
N SER A 150 -5.62 10.23 -5.04
CA SER A 150 -6.15 11.16 -4.03
C SER A 150 -7.62 10.84 -3.77
N PHE A 151 -7.96 10.38 -2.56
CA PHE A 151 -9.30 9.87 -2.26
C PHE A 151 -9.92 10.48 -0.99
N GLY A 152 -9.36 11.60 -0.52
CA GLY A 152 -9.92 12.35 0.60
C GLY A 152 -11.16 13.18 0.21
N THR A 153 -11.61 14.02 1.14
CA THR A 153 -12.62 15.06 0.88
C THR A 153 -12.01 16.42 0.51
N ALA A 154 -10.67 16.50 0.49
CA ALA A 154 -9.91 17.70 0.19
C ALA A 154 -8.71 17.38 -0.70
N ASP A 155 -8.25 18.39 -1.44
CA ASP A 155 -7.10 18.30 -2.33
C ASP A 155 -5.80 18.03 -1.55
N ILE A 156 -4.79 17.49 -2.22
CA ILE A 156 -3.46 17.33 -1.62
C ILE A 156 -2.76 18.71 -1.60
N ASP A 157 -1.99 18.99 -0.55
CA ASP A 157 -1.15 20.19 -0.48
C ASP A 157 -0.17 20.26 -1.66
N THR A 158 0.01 21.44 -2.25
CA THR A 158 0.87 21.66 -3.43
C THR A 158 2.30 21.18 -3.22
N ASN A 159 2.86 21.27 -2.01
CA ASN A 159 4.22 20.79 -1.74
C ASN A 159 4.32 19.27 -1.86
N ILE A 160 3.27 18.55 -1.45
CA ILE A 160 3.21 17.09 -1.58
C ILE A 160 3.01 16.71 -3.04
N VAL A 161 2.18 17.44 -3.79
CA VAL A 161 2.04 17.25 -5.25
C VAL A 161 3.38 17.46 -5.95
N ASN A 162 4.10 18.53 -5.61
CA ASN A 162 5.44 18.81 -6.14
C ASN A 162 6.42 17.69 -5.80
N TYR A 163 6.36 17.15 -4.58
CA TYR A 163 7.19 16.00 -4.20
C TYR A 163 6.86 14.75 -5.04
N ILE A 164 5.58 14.40 -5.19
CA ILE A 164 5.12 13.26 -6.01
C ILE A 164 5.62 13.40 -7.45
N ASN A 165 5.54 14.59 -8.02
CA ASN A 165 6.07 14.87 -9.36
C ASN A 165 7.60 14.74 -9.40
N SER A 166 8.31 15.21 -8.36
CA SER A 166 9.77 15.18 -8.29
C SER A 166 10.35 13.76 -8.20
N ILE A 167 9.62 12.81 -7.61
CA ILE A 167 10.02 11.39 -7.58
C ILE A 167 9.68 10.65 -8.90
N GLY A 168 9.16 11.36 -9.90
CA GLY A 168 8.96 10.83 -11.25
C GLY A 168 7.61 10.15 -11.48
N VAL A 169 6.60 10.36 -10.64
CA VAL A 169 5.23 9.89 -10.92
C VAL A 169 4.73 10.61 -12.18
N LEU A 170 4.33 9.82 -13.18
CA LEU A 170 3.81 10.37 -14.43
C LEU A 170 2.48 11.12 -14.20
N PRO A 171 2.21 12.22 -14.92
CA PRO A 171 0.99 13.01 -14.73
C PRO A 171 -0.32 12.20 -14.77
N GLY A 172 -0.42 11.18 -15.65
CA GLY A 172 -1.61 10.31 -15.75
C GLY A 172 -1.72 9.24 -14.64
N ASN A 173 -0.73 9.14 -13.76
CA ASN A 173 -0.71 8.18 -12.65
C ASN A 173 -1.06 8.82 -11.30
N LEU A 174 -1.14 10.15 -11.22
CA LEU A 174 -1.69 10.88 -10.08
C LEU A 174 -3.12 11.35 -10.42
N ILE A 175 -4.13 10.74 -9.80
CA ILE A 175 -5.55 10.97 -10.14
C ILE A 175 -6.40 11.17 -8.88
N GLY A 176 -7.68 11.52 -9.07
CA GLY A 176 -8.66 11.62 -7.99
C GLY A 176 -8.90 13.06 -7.51
N VAL A 177 -9.34 13.21 -6.26
CA VAL A 177 -9.77 14.50 -5.69
C VAL A 177 -8.66 15.55 -5.79
N GLY A 178 -9.01 16.72 -6.34
CA GLY A 178 -8.10 17.85 -6.56
C GLY A 178 -7.38 17.85 -7.91
N PHE A 179 -7.68 16.89 -8.79
CA PHE A 179 -7.07 16.78 -10.13
C PHE A 179 -8.12 16.79 -11.24
N THR A 180 -7.71 17.24 -12.42
CA THR A 180 -8.51 17.22 -13.66
C THR A 180 -8.41 15.86 -14.35
N ASP A 181 -9.53 15.33 -14.81
CA ASP A 181 -9.60 14.11 -15.61
C ASP A 181 -9.42 14.45 -17.11
N PRO A 182 -8.27 14.10 -17.72
CA PRO A 182 -8.03 14.38 -19.12
C PRO A 182 -9.00 13.64 -20.06
N ASN A 183 -9.67 12.59 -19.58
CA ASN A 183 -10.62 11.81 -20.37
C ASN A 183 -12.07 12.32 -20.28
N ASN A 184 -12.32 13.36 -19.49
CA ASN A 184 -13.65 13.92 -19.27
C ASN A 184 -13.66 15.44 -19.50
N ASN A 185 -13.25 15.87 -20.70
CA ASN A 185 -13.18 17.30 -21.09
C ASN A 185 -12.38 18.18 -20.11
N ASN A 186 -11.36 17.60 -19.44
CA ASN A 186 -10.60 18.26 -18.37
C ASN A 186 -11.45 18.74 -17.19
N ASN A 187 -12.65 18.18 -17.00
CA ASN A 187 -13.41 18.36 -15.76
C ASN A 187 -12.66 17.71 -14.59
N ASN A 188 -12.88 18.20 -13.38
CA ASN A 188 -12.33 17.57 -12.18
C ASN A 188 -12.81 16.11 -12.05
N TYR A 189 -11.95 15.24 -11.52
CA TYR A 189 -12.39 13.91 -11.10
C TYR A 189 -13.58 14.04 -10.11
N PRO A 190 -14.55 13.12 -10.16
CA PRO A 190 -15.68 13.14 -9.25
C PRO A 190 -15.20 13.00 -7.80
N PRO A 191 -15.92 13.50 -6.79
CA PRO A 191 -15.56 13.26 -5.39
C PRO A 191 -15.60 11.77 -5.03
N CYS A 192 -14.76 11.34 -4.09
CA CYS A 192 -14.83 10.00 -3.51
C CYS A 192 -15.94 9.95 -2.44
N ASN A 193 -17.21 9.92 -2.85
CA ASN A 193 -18.34 10.06 -1.92
C ASN A 193 -19.32 8.87 -1.90
N ALA A 194 -19.09 7.86 -2.73
CA ALA A 194 -19.85 6.62 -2.74
C ALA A 194 -18.95 5.43 -3.06
N ALA A 195 -19.38 4.23 -2.64
CA ALA A 195 -18.75 2.97 -3.02
C ALA A 195 -18.77 2.77 -4.53
N ASN A 196 -17.82 1.99 -5.05
CA ASN A 196 -17.76 1.51 -6.42
C ASN A 196 -17.63 2.61 -7.50
N ILE A 197 -17.19 3.82 -7.13
CA ILE A 197 -16.81 4.84 -8.13
C ILE A 197 -15.53 4.37 -8.84
N PRO A 198 -15.54 4.20 -10.17
CA PRO A 198 -14.42 3.55 -10.88
C PRO A 198 -13.05 4.19 -10.65
N THR A 199 -12.97 5.53 -10.54
CA THR A 199 -11.73 6.26 -10.24
C THR A 199 -11.08 5.84 -8.92
N TYR A 200 -11.89 5.39 -7.95
CA TYR A 200 -11.47 5.08 -6.59
C TYR A 200 -11.38 3.57 -6.31
N LEU A 201 -11.50 2.74 -7.35
CA LEU A 201 -11.21 1.32 -7.30
C LEU A 201 -9.74 1.09 -7.66
N LEU A 202 -8.89 0.95 -6.64
CA LEU A 202 -7.47 0.64 -6.83
C LEU A 202 -7.30 -0.86 -7.08
N ASN A 203 -7.01 -1.24 -8.32
CA ASN A 203 -6.67 -2.64 -8.61
C ASN A 203 -5.28 -3.00 -8.04
N ILE A 204 -5.27 -4.02 -7.20
CA ILE A 204 -4.07 -4.70 -6.72
C ILE A 204 -3.88 -5.93 -7.62
N PRO A 205 -2.83 -5.94 -8.46
CA PRO A 205 -2.66 -6.96 -9.49
C PRO A 205 -2.52 -8.38 -8.95
N GLY A 206 -3.29 -9.29 -9.53
CA GLY A 206 -3.26 -10.71 -9.23
C GLY A 206 -1.91 -11.40 -9.52
N PRO A 207 -1.26 -11.18 -10.68
CA PRO A 207 0.02 -11.82 -10.99
C PRO A 207 1.10 -11.57 -9.94
N GLU A 208 1.14 -10.36 -9.39
CA GLU A 208 2.04 -9.95 -8.32
C GLU A 208 1.61 -10.53 -6.96
N LEU A 209 0.31 -10.52 -6.64
CA LEU A 209 -0.22 -11.13 -5.42
C LEU A 209 0.09 -12.63 -5.34
N PHE A 210 -0.03 -13.37 -6.44
CA PHE A 210 0.22 -14.82 -6.51
C PHE A 210 1.66 -15.17 -6.90
N ASN A 211 2.59 -14.21 -6.87
CA ASN A 211 3.97 -14.46 -7.23
C ASN A 211 4.61 -15.52 -6.33
N GLY A 212 5.29 -16.50 -6.94
CA GLY A 212 5.91 -17.63 -6.24
C GLY A 212 4.96 -18.80 -5.96
N VAL A 213 3.65 -18.67 -6.19
CA VAL A 213 2.71 -19.80 -6.09
C VAL A 213 2.85 -20.72 -7.32
N PRO A 214 2.96 -22.06 -7.14
CA PRO A 214 2.99 -23.02 -8.24
C PRO A 214 1.77 -22.88 -9.17
N ALA A 215 1.97 -23.00 -10.48
CA ALA A 215 0.93 -22.72 -11.47
C ALA A 215 -0.33 -23.60 -11.28
N ASN A 216 -0.15 -24.85 -10.85
CA ASN A 216 -1.24 -25.80 -10.58
C ASN A 216 -2.02 -25.53 -9.29
N LEU A 217 -1.57 -24.56 -8.48
CA LEU A 217 -2.21 -24.16 -7.22
C LEU A 217 -2.78 -22.73 -7.28
N ARG A 218 -2.75 -22.07 -8.44
CA ARG A 218 -3.34 -20.73 -8.60
C ARG A 218 -4.84 -20.87 -8.87
N PRO A 219 -5.70 -20.06 -8.24
CA PRO A 219 -7.13 -20.09 -8.50
C PRO A 219 -7.44 -19.61 -9.93
N VAL A 220 -8.55 -20.08 -10.48
CA VAL A 220 -9.05 -19.61 -11.78
C VAL A 220 -9.38 -18.11 -11.67
N GLY A 221 -8.96 -17.34 -12.67
CA GLY A 221 -9.21 -15.89 -12.69
C GLY A 221 -8.31 -15.06 -11.77
N PHE A 222 -7.27 -15.66 -11.14
CA PHE A 222 -6.34 -14.95 -10.25
C PHE A 222 -5.81 -13.65 -10.85
N ALA A 223 -5.60 -13.60 -12.16
CA ALA A 223 -5.06 -12.46 -12.89
C ALA A 223 -5.89 -11.18 -12.76
N ALA A 224 -7.19 -11.27 -12.46
CA ALA A 224 -8.04 -10.10 -12.25
C ALA A 224 -7.63 -9.28 -11.01
N GLY A 225 -6.99 -9.93 -10.03
CA GLY A 225 -6.57 -9.28 -8.80
C GLY A 225 -7.73 -8.85 -7.91
N PHE A 226 -7.45 -7.86 -7.07
CA PHE A 226 -8.40 -7.34 -6.08
C PHE A 226 -8.61 -5.84 -6.28
N ASN A 227 -9.85 -5.39 -6.39
CA ASN A 227 -10.18 -3.96 -6.43
C ASN A 227 -10.43 -3.46 -5.02
N LEU A 228 -9.49 -2.70 -4.47
CA LEU A 228 -9.64 -2.02 -3.20
C LEU A 228 -10.46 -0.75 -3.40
N ASP A 229 -11.66 -0.71 -2.83
CA ASP A 229 -12.49 0.49 -2.81
C ASP A 229 -11.96 1.49 -1.78
N LEU A 230 -11.40 2.60 -2.27
CA LEU A 230 -10.81 3.63 -1.41
C LEU A 230 -11.88 4.44 -0.66
N TRP A 231 -13.14 4.43 -1.09
CA TRP A 231 -14.22 5.06 -0.33
C TRP A 231 -14.45 4.35 1.02
N GLU A 232 -14.37 3.01 1.05
CA GLU A 232 -14.49 2.23 2.30
C GLU A 232 -13.39 2.62 3.30
N LEU A 233 -12.19 2.93 2.81
CA LEU A 233 -11.10 3.43 3.65
C LEU A 233 -11.39 4.84 4.15
N GLN A 234 -11.83 5.75 3.26
CA GLN A 234 -12.18 7.12 3.64
C GLN A 234 -13.23 7.15 4.74
N VAL A 235 -14.30 6.36 4.63
CA VAL A 235 -15.38 6.27 5.62
C VAL A 235 -14.84 5.86 6.99
N VAL A 236 -13.99 4.83 7.04
CA VAL A 236 -13.42 4.35 8.31
C VAL A 236 -12.46 5.39 8.91
N ILE A 237 -11.60 6.00 8.09
CA ILE A 237 -10.65 7.02 8.52
C ILE A 237 -11.39 8.21 9.12
N ARG A 238 -12.36 8.77 8.38
CA ARG A 238 -13.15 9.93 8.80
C ARG A 238 -13.90 9.66 10.11
N ARG A 239 -14.54 8.49 10.23
CA ARG A 239 -15.18 8.06 11.48
C ARG A 239 -14.21 8.01 12.67
N LYS A 240 -12.95 7.63 12.46
CA LYS A 240 -11.94 7.61 13.53
C LYS A 240 -11.30 8.96 13.82
N LEU A 241 -11.42 9.91 12.89
CA LEU A 241 -11.02 11.30 13.07
C LEU A 241 -12.16 12.19 13.58
N ASN A 242 -13.37 11.66 13.70
CA ASN A 242 -14.59 12.36 14.12
C ASN A 242 -15.01 13.50 13.18
N ILE A 243 -14.96 13.26 11.86
CA ILE A 243 -15.34 14.17 10.76
C ILE A 243 -16.13 13.46 9.65
#